data_AF-A0A140L9Y9-F1
#
_entry.id   AF-A0A140L9Y9-F1
#
_cell.length_a   1.000
_cell.length_b   1.000
_cell.length_c   1.000
_cell.angle_alpha   90.00
_cell.angle_beta   90.00
_cell.angle_gamma   90.00
#
_symmetry.space_group_name_H-M   'P 1'
#
loop_
_entity.id
_entity.type
_entity.pdbx_description
1 polymer ?
#
loop_
_entity_poly.entity_id
_entity_poly.type
_entity_poly.pdbx_seq_one_letter_code
_entity_poly.pdbx_strand_id
1 'polypeptide(L)' 'MFIPKGASVIIEDEYGRGSEYECEKDINLWANDCIDYQSGVGHIVSIQKMNESNFKIYVKHFSCKFFKKRRKSTH' A
#
# COMPACT_ATOMS: atom_id res chain seq x y z
N MET A 1 1.15 11.20 1.20
CA MET A 1 0.98 11.24 2.66
C MET A 1 2.24 10.71 3.31
N PHE A 2 2.74 11.42 4.31
CA PHE A 2 3.88 10.99 5.12
C PHE A 2 3.39 10.08 6.25
N ILE A 3 4.01 8.91 6.40
CA ILE A 3 3.80 7.97 7.51
C ILE A 3 5.15 7.83 8.26
N PRO A 4 5.21 8.21 9.54
CA PRO A 4 6.45 8.15 10.30
C PRO A 4 6.81 6.71 10.69
N LYS A 5 8.10 6.48 10.92
CA LYS A 5 8.59 5.25 11.57
C LYS A 5 7.87 5.03 12.91
N GLY A 6 7.47 3.79 13.18
CA GLY A 6 6.76 3.38 14.40
C GLY A 6 5.25 3.67 14.35
N ALA A 7 4.73 4.24 13.26
CA ALA A 7 3.29 4.36 13.08
C ALA A 7 2.64 2.98 12.87
N SER A 8 1.45 2.80 13.44
CA SER A 8 0.58 1.68 13.12
C SER A 8 -0.19 1.96 11.82
N VAL A 9 -0.20 1.00 10.92
CA VAL A 9 -0.82 1.08 9.61
C VAL A 9 -1.71 -0.14 9.40
N ILE A 10 -3.01 0.08 9.27
CA ILE A 10 -3.97 -0.95 8.87
C ILE A 10 -4.05 -0.96 7.35
N ILE A 11 -3.62 -2.04 6.71
CA ILE A 11 -3.81 -2.25 5.27
C ILE A 11 -5.05 -3.11 5.10
N GLU A 12 -6.08 -2.56 4.49
CA GLU A 12 -7.36 -3.23 4.23
C GLU A 12 -7.57 -3.41 2.73
N ASP A 13 -7.90 -4.63 2.32
CA ASP A 13 -8.19 -4.96 0.94
C ASP A 13 -9.68 -4.76 0.57
N GLU A 14 -9.98 -4.94 -0.72
CA GLU A 14 -11.35 -4.80 -1.24
C GLU A 14 -12.36 -5.82 -0.73
N TYR A 15 -11.89 -6.88 -0.07
CA TYR A 15 -12.72 -7.90 0.56
C TYR A 15 -12.96 -7.61 2.05
N GLY A 16 -12.50 -6.47 2.57
CA GLY A 16 -12.61 -6.10 3.97
C GLY A 16 -11.62 -6.83 4.88
N ARG A 17 -10.57 -7.46 4.31
CA ARG A 17 -9.53 -8.10 5.11
C ARG A 17 -8.47 -7.07 5.44
N GLY A 18 -8.42 -6.67 6.70
CA GLY A 18 -7.43 -5.77 7.27
C GLY A 18 -6.32 -6.49 8.00
N SER A 19 -5.08 -6.02 7.88
CA SER A 19 -3.97 -6.41 8.75
C SER A 19 -3.23 -5.18 9.24
N GLU A 20 -2.83 -5.21 10.50
CA GLU A 20 -2.09 -4.12 11.15
C GLU A 20 -0.58 -4.35 11.02
N TYR A 21 0.16 -3.29 10.70
CA TYR A 21 1.59 -3.30 10.49
C TYR A 21 2.23 -2.11 11.23
N GLU A 22 3.44 -2.30 11.73
CA GLU A 22 4.27 -1.20 12.22
C GLU A 22 5.19 -0.71 11.09
N CYS A 23 5.25 0.61 10.89
CA CYS A 23 6.09 1.18 9.85
C CYS A 23 7.56 1.19 10.28
N GLU A 24 8.43 0.39 9.65
CA GLU A 24 9.83 0.25 10.07
C GLU A 24 10.71 1.47 9.76
N LYS A 25 10.27 2.35 8.86
CA LYS A 25 10.98 3.55 8.42
C LYS A 25 10.00 4.62 7.98
N ASP A 26 10.45 5.87 7.97
CA ASP A 26 9.66 6.98 7.41
C ASP A 26 9.39 6.73 5.92
N ILE A 27 8.12 6.84 5.52
CA ILE A 27 7.69 6.58 4.15
C ILE A 27 6.71 7.65 3.65
N ASN A 28 6.87 8.03 2.39
CA ASN A 28 5.91 8.86 1.68
C ASN A 28 5.12 7.98 0.71
N LEU A 29 3.81 7.87 0.92
CA LEU A 29 2.91 7.06 0.09
C LEU A 29 1.91 7.94 -0.65
N TRP A 30 1.66 7.61 -1.91
CA TRP A 30 0.75 8.34 -2.79
C TRP A 30 -0.36 7.40 -3.27
N ALA A 31 -1.51 7.98 -3.62
CA ALA A 31 -2.55 7.20 -4.27
C ALA A 31 -2.02 6.64 -5.60
N ASN A 32 -2.37 5.40 -5.90
CA ASN A 32 -1.91 4.55 -7.00
C ASN A 32 -0.50 3.94 -6.86
N ASP A 33 0.23 4.21 -5.77
CA ASP A 33 1.47 3.48 -5.49
C ASP A 33 1.19 1.99 -5.29
N CYS A 34 2.15 1.15 -5.67
CA CYS A 34 2.12 -0.27 -5.34
C CYS A 34 2.73 -0.48 -3.95
N ILE A 35 2.05 -1.26 -3.12
CA ILE A 35 2.58 -1.72 -1.83
C ILE A 35 2.60 -3.25 -1.82
N ASP A 36 3.72 -3.79 -1.36
CA ASP A 36 3.87 -5.21 -1.05
C ASP A 36 3.55 -5.40 0.44
N TYR A 37 2.65 -6.33 0.74
CA TYR A 37 2.21 -6.66 2.09
C TYR A 37 1.98 -8.17 2.17
N GLN A 38 1.78 -8.69 3.38
CA GLN A 38 1.77 -10.14 3.63
C GLN A 38 0.82 -10.95 2.72
N SER A 39 -0.30 -10.36 2.30
CA SER A 39 -1.29 -11.03 1.45
C SER A 39 -1.05 -10.84 -0.06
N GLY A 40 -0.02 -10.09 -0.45
CA GLY A 40 0.36 -9.87 -1.84
C GLY A 40 0.71 -8.42 -2.16
N VAL A 41 0.68 -8.09 -3.45
CA VAL A 41 0.91 -6.73 -3.95
C VAL A 41 -0.42 -6.09 -4.36
N GLY A 42 -0.65 -4.86 -3.92
CA GLY A 42 -1.86 -4.09 -4.22
C GLY A 42 -1.55 -2.64 -4.59
N HIS A 43 -2.49 -1.99 -5.26
CA HIS A 43 -2.41 -0.54 -5.47
C HIS A 43 -3.14 0.19 -4.35
N ILE A 44 -2.53 1.25 -3.85
CA ILE A 44 -3.13 2.16 -2.88
C ILE A 44 -4.26 2.92 -3.56
N VAL A 45 -5.48 2.71 -3.09
CA VAL A 45 -6.66 3.45 -3.56
C VAL A 45 -6.87 4.70 -2.71
N SER A 46 -6.73 4.57 -1.39
CA SER A 46 -6.81 5.71 -0.48
C SER A 46 -5.95 5.50 0.76
N ILE A 47 -5.53 6.61 1.35
CA ILE A 47 -4.77 6.65 2.60
C ILE A 47 -5.53 7.57 3.54
N GLN A 48 -5.93 7.06 4.69
CA GLN A 48 -6.66 7.78 5.72
C GLN A 48 -5.79 7.87 6.98
N LYS A 49 -5.63 9.08 7.50
CA LYS A 49 -5.00 9.31 8.81
C LYS A 49 -6.08 9.19 9.89
N MET A 50 -5.96 8.19 10.76
CA MET A 50 -6.92 7.96 11.85
C MET A 50 -6.58 8.84 13.06
N ASN A 51 -5.29 8.95 13.39
CA ASN A 51 -4.74 9.88 14.38
C ASN A 51 -3.25 10.14 14.06
N GLU A 52 -2.47 10.71 14.99
CA GLU A 52 -1.05 11.05 14.76
C GLU A 52 -0.15 9.85 14.48
N SER A 53 -0.47 8.68 15.02
CA SER A 53 0.36 7.47 14.91
C SER A 53 -0.34 6.32 14.18
N ASN A 54 -1.63 6.45 13.86
CA ASN A 54 -2.43 5.39 13.24
C ASN A 54 -2.95 5.82 11.87
N PHE A 55 -2.74 4.96 10.89
CA PHE A 55 -3.13 5.16 9.50
C PHE A 55 -3.90 3.95 8.99
N LYS A 56 -4.80 4.18 8.04
CA LYS A 56 -5.50 3.13 7.30
C LYS A 56 -5.24 3.31 5.82
N ILE A 57 -4.75 2.27 5.16
CA ILE A 57 -4.51 2.21 3.73
C ILE A 57 -5.53 1.25 3.13
N TYR A 58 -6.31 1.73 2.18
CA TYR A 58 -7.16 0.86 1.40
C TYR A 58 -6.44 0.48 0.10
N VAL A 59 -6.31 -0.83 -0.12
CA VAL A 59 -5.63 -1.39 -1.30
C VAL A 59 -6.61 -2.17 -2.15
N LYS A 60 -6.46 -2.06 -3.46
CA LYS A 60 -7.14 -2.93 -4.41
C LYS A 60 -6.18 -4.01 -4.87
N HIS A 61 -6.54 -5.28 -4.66
CA HIS A 61 -5.76 -6.37 -5.23
C HIS A 61 -5.90 -6.26 -6.75
N PHE A 62 -4.77 -6.22 -7.44
CA PHE A 62 -4.81 -6.72 -8.80
C PHE A 62 -4.77 -8.24 -8.67
N SER A 63 -5.75 -8.92 -9.27
CA SER A 63 -5.39 -10.20 -9.88
C SER A 63 -4.29 -9.87 -10.87
N CYS A 64 -3.04 -9.98 -10.44
CA CYS A 64 -1.90 -9.97 -11.34
C CYS A 64 -2.02 -11.26 -12.16
N LYS A 65 -2.93 -11.28 -13.14
CA LYS A 65 -2.58 -11.91 -14.41
C LYS A 65 -1.51 -11.03 -15.00
N PHE A 66 -0.28 -11.20 -14.50
CA PHE A 66 0.98 -10.72 -15.04
C PHE A 66 0.79 -9.61 -16.07
N PHE A 67 0.79 -8.35 -15.64
CA PHE A 67 1.14 -7.29 -16.59
C PHE A 67 2.54 -7.67 -17.08
N LYS A 68 2.59 -8.26 -18.29
CA LYS A 68 3.82 -8.59 -19.00
C LYS A 68 4.68 -7.34 -18.92
N LYS A 69 5.88 -7.49 -18.34
CA LYS A 69 6.97 -6.52 -18.40
C LYS A 69 7.00 -5.89 -19.80
N ARG A 70 6.52 -4.65 -19.94
CA ARG A 70 6.82 -3.87 -21.14
C ARG A 70 8.30 -3.52 -21.03
N ARG A 71 9.16 -4.27 -21.72
CA ARG A 71 10.49 -3.77 -22.08
C ARG A 71 10.26 -2.48 -22.87
N LYS A 72 10.51 -1.32 -22.27
CA LYS A 72 10.91 -0.15 -23.05
C LYS A 72 12.38 -0.38 -23.42
N SER A 73 12.62 -0.92 -24.61
CA SER A 73 13.90 -0.74 -25.28
C SER A 73 13.77 0.56 -26.06
N THR A 74 14.38 1.61 -25.54
CA THR A 74 14.63 2.84 -26.27
C THR A 74 15.59 2.55 -27.42
N HIS A 75 15.28 3.06 -28.61
CA HIS A 75 16.26 3.36 -29.64
C HIS A 75 16.11 4.84 -29.99
#